data_AF-A0A925IJU2-F1
#
_entry.id   AF-A0A925IJU2-F1
#
_cell.length_a   1.000
_cell.length_b   1.000
_cell.length_c   1.000
_cell.angle_alpha   90.00
_cell.angle_beta   90.00
_cell.angle_gamma   90.00
#
_symmetry.space_group_name_H-M   'P 1'
#
loop_
_entity.id
_entity.type
_entity.pdbx_description
1 polymer ?
#
loop_
_entity_poly.entity_id
_entity_poly.type
_entity_poly.pdbx_seq_one_letter_code
_entity_poly.pdbx_strand_id
1 'polypeptide(L)'
;MFNKRFLQIILLIAVLVASLGITSNAFAYTCGTSYTVQSGNTLGSIAKACGTSVAALKLANPGLGQYIYAGQVLTLPGAYWDNGNGYATYVVARGDTLKALATRFGTTMDVLGSLNGLTNYNLIYEGQRLTVPSGSAVPVPPPPTSGTIYTIQQGDTLRKIATRINSTVSDILAVNPQITNANLIYVGQIINLPASASYYTVQSGDTMKKIAARFGTTLDSLTALNLQIKDVNIIYVGQVVRVS
;
A
#
# COMPACT_ATOMS: atom_id res chain seq x y z
N MET A 1 -5.67 -51.05 -47.16
CA MET A 1 -6.01 -51.82 -45.95
C MET A 1 -5.77 -50.94 -44.74
N PHE A 2 -6.81 -50.80 -43.93
CA PHE A 2 -6.89 -50.07 -42.66
C PHE A 2 -5.85 -50.57 -41.64
N ASN A 3 -5.35 -49.69 -40.77
CA ASN A 3 -5.36 -49.98 -39.34
C ASN A 3 -5.53 -48.72 -38.48
N LYS A 4 -6.60 -48.77 -37.68
CA LYS A 4 -7.07 -47.78 -36.72
C LYS A 4 -6.24 -47.84 -35.43
N ARG A 5 -6.29 -46.73 -34.69
CA ARG A 5 -6.09 -46.56 -33.24
C ARG A 5 -4.67 -46.23 -32.78
N PHE A 6 -4.38 -44.93 -32.69
CA PHE A 6 -3.86 -44.41 -31.42
C PHE A 6 -4.58 -43.11 -31.09
N LEU A 7 -5.66 -43.31 -30.34
CA LEU A 7 -6.51 -42.30 -29.74
C LEU A 7 -5.80 -41.85 -28.45
N GLN A 8 -5.12 -40.71 -28.44
CA GLN A 8 -4.74 -40.04 -27.20
C GLN A 8 -5.63 -38.82 -27.01
N ILE A 9 -6.70 -39.07 -26.26
CA ILE A 9 -7.63 -38.09 -25.71
C ILE A 9 -6.82 -37.23 -24.73
N ILE A 10 -6.49 -36.01 -25.11
CA ILE A 10 -6.03 -35.00 -24.14
C ILE A 10 -7.29 -34.48 -23.45
N LEU A 11 -7.54 -35.03 -22.26
CA LEU A 11 -8.62 -34.62 -21.38
C LEU A 11 -8.34 -33.18 -20.90
N LEU A 12 -8.99 -32.20 -21.51
CA LEU A 12 -8.96 -30.80 -21.10
C LEU A 12 -9.91 -30.61 -19.91
N ILE A 13 -9.38 -30.72 -18.70
CA ILE A 13 -10.11 -30.29 -17.49
C ILE A 13 -9.92 -28.78 -17.36
N ALA A 14 -10.85 -28.00 -17.90
CA ALA A 14 -10.99 -26.59 -17.54
C ALA A 14 -11.71 -26.51 -16.19
N VAL A 15 -10.96 -26.37 -15.09
CA VAL A 15 -11.55 -26.08 -13.79
C VAL A 15 -11.93 -24.59 -13.76
N LEU A 16 -13.19 -24.29 -14.05
CA LEU A 16 -13.77 -22.97 -13.85
C LEU A 16 -14.10 -22.81 -12.36
N VAL A 17 -13.18 -22.24 -11.58
CA VAL A 17 -13.52 -21.77 -10.23
C VAL A 17 -14.28 -20.45 -10.39
N ALA A 18 -15.60 -20.51 -10.27
CA ALA A 18 -16.44 -19.32 -10.16
C ALA A 18 -16.21 -18.69 -8.77
N SER A 19 -15.33 -17.70 -8.72
CA SER A 19 -15.26 -16.79 -7.57
C SER A 19 -16.40 -15.76 -7.69
N LEU A 20 -17.13 -15.57 -6.60
CA LEU A 20 -18.21 -14.59 -6.50
C LEU A 20 -17.67 -13.19 -6.81
N GLY A 21 -18.11 -12.64 -7.94
CA GLY A 21 -17.66 -11.36 -8.45
C GLY A 21 -18.30 -10.20 -7.68
N ILE A 22 -17.45 -9.33 -7.14
CA ILE A 22 -17.80 -7.92 -6.97
C ILE A 22 -17.79 -7.34 -8.38
N THR A 23 -18.93 -6.81 -8.84
CA THR A 23 -19.11 -6.37 -10.23
C THR A 23 -18.17 -5.20 -10.55
N SER A 24 -17.14 -5.46 -11.34
CA SER A 24 -16.42 -4.42 -12.09
C SER A 24 -16.88 -4.46 -13.54
N ASN A 25 -16.99 -3.28 -14.16
CA ASN A 25 -17.28 -3.12 -15.60
C ASN A 25 -16.10 -3.55 -16.51
N ALA A 26 -15.26 -4.49 -16.06
CA ALA A 26 -14.15 -4.98 -16.86
C ALA A 26 -14.67 -5.84 -18.01
N PHE A 27 -14.16 -5.61 -19.22
CA PHE A 27 -14.38 -6.51 -20.34
C PHE A 27 -13.85 -7.90 -19.96
N ALA A 28 -14.72 -8.91 -19.95
CA ALA A 28 -14.29 -10.28 -19.69
C ALA A 28 -13.46 -10.78 -20.88
N TYR A 29 -12.20 -11.14 -20.63
CA TYR A 29 -11.35 -11.79 -21.62
C TYR A 29 -11.85 -13.21 -21.90
N THR A 30 -11.84 -13.62 -23.17
CA THR A 30 -12.31 -14.96 -23.59
C THR A 30 -11.49 -16.10 -22.99
N CYS A 31 -10.23 -15.82 -22.64
CA CYS A 31 -9.27 -16.82 -22.15
C CYS A 31 -9.04 -16.75 -20.62
N GLY A 32 -9.75 -15.90 -19.88
CA GLY A 32 -9.46 -15.68 -18.46
C GLY A 32 -8.11 -14.98 -18.23
N THR A 33 -7.37 -15.38 -17.18
CA THR A 33 -6.16 -14.70 -16.71
C THR A 33 -4.84 -15.34 -17.16
N SER A 34 -4.89 -16.45 -17.89
CA SER A 34 -3.71 -17.12 -18.43
C SER A 34 -4.04 -17.89 -19.71
N TYR A 35 -3.02 -18.21 -20.51
CA TYR A 35 -3.17 -18.98 -21.72
C TYR A 35 -1.95 -19.88 -21.97
N THR A 36 -2.17 -21.18 -22.17
CA THR A 36 -1.11 -22.12 -22.56
C THR A 36 -0.95 -22.13 -24.08
N VAL A 37 0.20 -21.70 -24.57
CA VAL A 37 0.55 -21.61 -25.99
C VAL A 37 0.42 -22.98 -26.66
N GLN A 38 -0.31 -23.04 -27.77
CA GLN A 38 -0.47 -24.24 -28.60
C GLN A 38 0.46 -24.19 -29.81
N SER A 39 0.69 -25.33 -30.45
CA SER A 39 1.44 -25.39 -31.71
C SER A 39 0.80 -24.49 -32.78
N GLY A 40 1.63 -23.70 -33.48
CA GLY A 40 1.19 -22.74 -34.49
C GLY A 40 0.62 -21.43 -33.95
N ASN A 41 0.58 -21.22 -32.63
CA ASN A 41 0.20 -19.92 -32.08
C ASN A 41 1.27 -18.85 -32.30
N THR A 42 0.80 -17.64 -32.55
CA THR A 42 1.59 -16.40 -32.47
C THR A 42 1.00 -15.51 -31.37
N LEU A 43 1.76 -14.53 -30.89
CA LEU A 43 1.20 -13.53 -29.96
C LEU A 43 -0.01 -12.80 -30.56
N GLY A 44 -0.01 -12.55 -31.87
CA GLY A 44 -1.12 -11.92 -32.57
C GLY A 44 -2.38 -12.78 -32.58
N SER A 45 -2.25 -14.08 -32.89
CA SER A 45 -3.39 -15.00 -32.89
C SER A 45 -3.95 -15.19 -31.47
N ILE A 46 -3.09 -15.28 -30.46
CA ILE A 46 -3.50 -15.39 -29.05
C ILE A 46 -4.20 -14.11 -28.60
N ALA A 47 -3.61 -12.93 -28.85
CA ALA A 47 -4.20 -11.65 -28.48
C ALA A 47 -5.61 -11.49 -29.07
N LYS A 48 -5.78 -11.80 -30.36
CA LYS A 48 -7.07 -11.78 -31.04
C LYS A 48 -8.07 -12.75 -30.41
N ALA A 49 -7.66 -14.00 -30.19
CA ALA A 49 -8.54 -15.03 -29.63
C ALA A 49 -8.98 -14.69 -28.19
N CYS A 50 -8.07 -14.14 -27.39
CA CYS A 50 -8.31 -13.82 -25.99
C CYS A 50 -8.91 -12.44 -25.76
N GLY A 51 -9.12 -11.64 -26.81
CA GLY A 51 -9.72 -10.30 -26.70
C GLY A 51 -8.78 -9.24 -26.10
N THR A 52 -7.47 -9.43 -26.21
CA THR A 52 -6.45 -8.49 -25.73
C THR A 52 -5.56 -7.99 -26.88
N SER A 53 -4.42 -7.38 -26.59
CA SER A 53 -3.45 -6.89 -27.57
C SER A 53 -2.07 -7.53 -27.39
N VAL A 54 -1.27 -7.55 -28.47
CA VAL A 54 0.12 -8.02 -28.40
C VAL A 54 0.94 -7.18 -27.42
N ALA A 55 0.69 -5.86 -27.37
CA ALA A 55 1.35 -4.96 -26.44
C ALA A 55 1.01 -5.32 -24.98
N ALA A 56 -0.26 -5.55 -24.67
CA ALA A 56 -0.69 -5.97 -23.34
C ALA A 56 -0.10 -7.33 -22.94
N LEU A 57 -0.06 -8.30 -23.86
CA LEU A 57 0.60 -9.59 -23.61
C LEU A 57 2.08 -9.42 -23.25
N LYS A 58 2.80 -8.55 -23.97
CA LYS A 58 4.21 -8.28 -23.69
C LYS A 58 4.42 -7.60 -22.34
N LEU A 59 3.59 -6.61 -22.00
CA LEU A 59 3.65 -5.93 -20.69
C LEU A 59 3.32 -6.88 -19.53
N ALA A 60 2.35 -7.77 -19.72
CA ALA A 60 1.94 -8.72 -18.69
C ALA A 60 3.01 -9.79 -18.39
N ASN A 61 3.87 -10.08 -19.37
CA ASN A 61 4.90 -11.12 -19.32
C ASN A 61 6.31 -10.51 -19.43
N PRO A 62 6.79 -9.80 -18.40
CA PRO A 62 8.16 -9.28 -18.40
C PRO A 62 9.14 -10.46 -18.52
N GLY A 63 10.03 -10.38 -19.51
CA GLY A 63 10.95 -11.48 -19.86
C GLY A 63 10.48 -12.37 -21.02
N LEU A 64 9.32 -12.09 -21.61
CA LEU A 64 8.92 -12.72 -22.86
C LEU A 64 9.94 -12.40 -23.97
N GLY A 65 10.61 -13.43 -24.48
CA GLY A 65 11.55 -13.31 -25.58
C GLY A 65 10.88 -13.00 -26.92
N GLN A 66 11.68 -12.98 -27.99
CA GLN A 66 11.17 -12.76 -29.35
C GLN A 66 10.19 -13.87 -29.79
N TYR A 67 10.38 -15.09 -29.28
CA TYR A 67 9.60 -16.28 -29.63
C TYR A 67 8.77 -16.77 -28.44
N ILE A 68 7.67 -17.45 -28.77
CA ILE A 68 6.86 -18.23 -27.83
C ILE A 68 6.89 -19.69 -28.24
N TYR A 69 6.78 -20.59 -27.27
CA TYR A 69 6.88 -22.03 -27.49
C TYR A 69 5.60 -22.73 -27.04
N ALA A 70 5.24 -23.82 -27.73
CA ALA A 70 4.11 -24.65 -27.31
C ALA A 70 4.33 -25.15 -25.87
N GLY A 71 3.28 -25.10 -25.05
CA GLY A 71 3.32 -25.41 -23.62
C GLY A 71 3.71 -24.22 -22.72
N GLN A 72 4.24 -23.12 -23.27
CA GLN A 72 4.51 -21.91 -22.50
C GLN A 72 3.20 -21.31 -21.98
N VAL A 73 3.15 -20.93 -20.71
CA VAL A 73 2.00 -20.25 -20.12
C VAL A 73 2.22 -18.75 -20.16
N LEU A 74 1.33 -18.04 -20.84
CA LEU A 74 1.28 -16.58 -20.85
C LEU A 74 0.31 -16.09 -19.79
N THR A 75 0.74 -15.10 -19.04
CA THR A 75 -0.14 -14.25 -18.23
C THR A 75 -1.00 -13.39 -19.15
N LEU A 76 -2.29 -13.28 -18.85
CA LEU A 76 -3.19 -12.34 -19.50
C LEU A 76 -3.54 -11.17 -18.57
N PRO A 77 -3.95 -10.02 -19.13
CA PRO A 77 -4.54 -8.94 -18.33
C PRO A 77 -5.70 -9.43 -17.45
N GLY A 78 -5.86 -8.78 -16.29
CA GLY A 78 -6.78 -9.18 -15.22
C GLY A 78 -6.21 -10.24 -14.26
N ALA A 79 -5.03 -10.81 -14.52
CA ALA A 79 -4.39 -11.73 -13.60
C ALA A 79 -4.09 -11.06 -12.25
N TYR A 80 -4.27 -11.83 -11.18
CA TYR A 80 -4.06 -11.41 -9.79
C TYR A 80 -3.31 -12.49 -9.04
N TRP A 81 -2.23 -12.13 -8.36
CA TRP A 81 -1.44 -13.03 -7.52
C TRP A 81 -1.18 -12.38 -6.17
N ASP A 82 -1.67 -12.98 -5.10
CA ASP A 82 -1.35 -12.57 -3.73
C ASP A 82 0.10 -12.98 -3.40
N ASN A 83 0.89 -12.03 -2.91
CA ASN A 83 2.28 -12.25 -2.55
C ASN A 83 2.42 -12.69 -1.07
N GLY A 84 1.32 -12.77 -0.32
CA GLY A 84 1.29 -13.26 1.07
C GLY A 84 1.87 -12.28 2.08
N ASN A 85 2.10 -11.03 1.68
CA ASN A 85 2.70 -9.97 2.50
C ASN A 85 1.81 -8.71 2.60
N GLY A 86 0.49 -8.87 2.44
CA GLY A 86 -0.47 -7.77 2.40
C GLY A 86 -0.53 -7.04 1.05
N TYR A 87 0.22 -7.52 0.05
CA TYR A 87 0.15 -7.02 -1.32
C TYR A 87 -0.04 -8.14 -2.32
N ALA A 88 -0.57 -7.78 -3.47
CA ALA A 88 -0.70 -8.63 -4.64
C ALA A 88 -0.14 -7.92 -5.87
N THR A 89 0.18 -8.69 -6.90
CA THR A 89 0.34 -8.14 -8.24
C THR A 89 -0.95 -8.30 -9.01
N TYR A 90 -1.43 -7.22 -9.60
CA TYR A 90 -2.57 -7.17 -10.50
C TYR A 90 -2.12 -6.71 -11.90
N VAL A 91 -2.58 -7.39 -12.95
CA VAL A 91 -2.32 -6.99 -14.33
C VAL A 91 -3.50 -6.18 -14.84
N VAL A 92 -3.27 -4.90 -15.18
CA VAL A 92 -4.29 -3.96 -15.65
C VAL A 92 -5.06 -4.54 -16.84
N ALA A 93 -6.37 -4.68 -16.68
CA ALA A 93 -7.30 -5.12 -17.70
C ALA A 93 -7.80 -3.96 -18.56
N ARG A 94 -8.38 -4.28 -19.71
CA ARG A 94 -9.00 -3.32 -20.61
C ARG A 94 -10.18 -2.65 -19.91
N GLY A 95 -10.16 -1.33 -19.90
CA GLY A 95 -11.19 -0.51 -19.25
C GLY A 95 -10.89 -0.20 -17.78
N ASP A 96 -9.82 -0.75 -17.22
CA ASP A 96 -9.39 -0.36 -15.89
C ASP A 96 -8.97 1.10 -15.85
N THR A 97 -9.32 1.76 -14.75
CA THR A 97 -8.79 3.06 -14.37
C THR A 97 -8.18 2.96 -12.99
N LEU A 98 -7.19 3.79 -12.69
CA LEU A 98 -6.56 3.80 -11.38
C LEU A 98 -7.59 4.03 -10.26
N LYS A 99 -8.62 4.86 -10.53
CA LYS A 99 -9.75 5.12 -9.62
C LYS A 99 -10.55 3.86 -9.29
N ALA A 100 -10.95 3.11 -10.32
CA ALA A 100 -11.72 1.89 -10.15
C ALA A 100 -10.91 0.81 -9.43
N LEU A 101 -9.62 0.69 -9.77
CA LEU A 101 -8.72 -0.25 -9.10
C LEU A 101 -8.46 0.12 -7.64
N ALA A 102 -8.25 1.39 -7.34
CA ALA A 102 -8.11 1.86 -5.96
C ALA A 102 -9.34 1.47 -5.12
N THR A 103 -10.54 1.75 -5.65
CA THR A 103 -11.80 1.35 -5.00
C THR A 103 -11.89 -0.16 -4.81
N ARG A 104 -11.57 -0.93 -5.85
CA ARG A 104 -11.62 -2.40 -5.84
C ARG A 104 -10.71 -3.02 -4.78
N PHE A 105 -9.52 -2.46 -4.59
CA PHE A 105 -8.52 -2.97 -3.64
C PHE A 105 -8.57 -2.24 -2.29
N GLY A 106 -9.64 -1.50 -2.00
CA GLY A 106 -9.84 -0.85 -0.70
C GLY A 106 -8.77 0.22 -0.38
N THR A 107 -8.31 0.96 -1.38
CA THR A 107 -7.26 1.98 -1.27
C THR A 107 -7.61 3.26 -2.03
N THR A 108 -6.69 4.23 -2.09
CA THR A 108 -6.86 5.49 -2.84
C THR A 108 -6.01 5.50 -4.11
N MET A 109 -6.35 6.37 -5.07
CA MET A 109 -5.54 6.57 -6.28
C MET A 109 -4.12 7.02 -5.95
N ASP A 110 -3.95 7.84 -4.91
CA ASP A 110 -2.64 8.34 -4.47
C ASP A 110 -1.77 7.22 -3.89
N VAL A 111 -2.36 6.36 -3.03
CA VAL A 111 -1.65 5.21 -2.46
C VAL A 111 -1.32 4.21 -3.57
N LEU A 112 -2.27 3.90 -4.44
CA LEU A 112 -2.02 2.98 -5.55
C LEU A 112 -1.02 3.53 -6.57
N GLY A 113 -1.09 4.82 -6.87
CA GLY A 113 -0.15 5.50 -7.78
C GLY A 113 1.27 5.53 -7.21
N SER A 114 1.42 5.88 -5.93
CA SER A 114 2.72 5.95 -5.28
C SER A 114 3.37 4.57 -5.10
N LEU A 115 2.59 3.54 -4.74
CA LEU A 115 3.03 2.15 -4.65
C LEU A 115 3.63 1.62 -5.97
N ASN A 116 3.23 2.20 -7.10
CA ASN A 116 3.61 1.79 -8.45
C ASN A 116 4.49 2.81 -9.17
N GLY A 117 4.95 3.87 -8.49
CA GLY A 117 5.78 4.92 -9.09
C GLY A 117 5.11 5.65 -10.25
N LEU A 118 3.78 5.75 -10.26
CA LEU A 118 3.04 6.45 -11.30
C LEU A 118 3.17 7.96 -11.11
N THR A 119 3.49 8.69 -12.18
CA THR A 119 3.52 10.16 -12.19
C THR A 119 2.26 10.79 -12.79
N ASN A 120 1.52 10.03 -13.62
CA ASN A 120 0.24 10.42 -14.18
C ASN A 120 -0.83 9.39 -13.84
N TYR A 121 -1.76 9.75 -12.97
CA TYR A 121 -2.77 8.82 -12.43
C TYR A 121 -3.89 8.49 -13.41
N ASN A 122 -3.96 9.23 -14.51
CA ASN A 122 -4.90 8.96 -15.60
C ASN A 122 -4.30 8.01 -16.66
N LEU A 123 -3.05 7.57 -16.47
CA LEU A 123 -2.31 6.80 -17.46
C LEU A 123 -1.80 5.48 -16.88
N ILE A 124 -2.64 4.45 -17.02
CA ILE A 124 -2.26 3.05 -16.86
C ILE A 124 -2.55 2.30 -18.17
N TYR A 125 -1.76 1.29 -18.46
CA TYR A 125 -1.83 0.57 -19.74
C TYR A 125 -2.35 -0.84 -19.55
N GLU A 126 -3.20 -1.32 -20.46
CA GLU A 126 -3.59 -2.74 -20.51
C GLU A 126 -2.33 -3.63 -20.51
N GLY A 127 -2.30 -4.64 -19.64
CA GLY A 127 -1.15 -5.52 -19.44
C GLY A 127 -0.09 -5.00 -18.46
N GLN A 128 -0.18 -3.75 -18.00
CA GLN A 128 0.74 -3.23 -16.99
C GLN A 128 0.57 -3.99 -15.67
N ARG A 129 1.68 -4.37 -15.04
CA ARG A 129 1.68 -4.97 -13.71
C ARG A 129 1.67 -3.87 -12.66
N LEU A 130 0.70 -3.91 -11.76
CA LEU A 130 0.61 -3.03 -10.59
C LEU A 130 0.69 -3.86 -9.32
N THR A 131 1.47 -3.40 -8.34
CA THR A 131 1.37 -3.82 -6.95
C THR A 131 0.12 -3.17 -6.35
N VAL A 132 -0.76 -3.98 -5.75
CA VAL A 132 -2.01 -3.55 -5.12
C VAL A 132 -2.07 -4.11 -3.71
N PRO A 133 -2.81 -3.50 -2.76
CA PRO A 133 -3.07 -4.13 -1.47
C PRO A 133 -3.84 -5.46 -1.65
N SER A 134 -3.51 -6.48 -0.85
CA SER A 134 -4.27 -7.72 -0.75
C SER A 134 -4.93 -7.82 0.64
N GLY A 135 -6.18 -8.30 0.69
CA GLY A 135 -6.99 -8.36 1.93
C GLY A 135 -6.45 -9.29 3.02
N SER A 136 -5.31 -9.95 2.80
CA SER A 136 -4.61 -10.77 3.78
C SER A 136 -3.67 -9.87 4.60
N ALA A 137 -4.17 -9.38 5.73
CA ALA A 137 -3.51 -8.45 6.65
C ALA A 137 -3.17 -7.09 6.03
N VAL A 138 -4.17 -6.19 6.02
CA VAL A 138 -3.88 -4.81 6.40
C VAL A 138 -3.17 -4.90 7.76
N PRO A 139 -1.99 -4.29 7.97
CA PRO A 139 -1.43 -4.21 9.32
C PRO A 139 -2.52 -3.64 10.22
N VAL A 140 -3.02 -4.48 11.14
CA VAL A 140 -3.98 -4.03 12.15
C VAL A 140 -3.25 -2.92 12.92
N PRO A 141 -3.78 -1.68 12.93
CA PRO A 141 -3.20 -0.62 13.72
C PRO A 141 -3.06 -1.11 15.16
N PRO A 142 -1.93 -0.84 15.85
CA PRO A 142 -1.86 -1.05 17.29
C PRO A 142 -3.07 -0.38 17.96
N PRO A 143 -3.61 -0.96 19.05
CA PRO A 143 -4.79 -0.43 19.73
C PRO A 143 -4.58 1.07 20.04
N PRO A 144 -5.63 1.90 19.89
CA PRO A 144 -5.49 3.35 19.92
C PRO A 144 -5.01 3.82 21.30
N THR A 145 -3.74 4.12 21.42
CA THR A 145 -3.23 5.01 22.46
C THR A 145 -3.49 6.44 22.00
N SER A 146 -4.67 6.94 22.37
CA SER A 146 -5.12 8.34 22.40
C SER A 146 -4.35 9.33 21.50
N GLY A 147 -4.85 9.54 20.29
CA GLY A 147 -4.39 10.59 19.38
C GLY A 147 -5.25 10.67 18.13
N THR A 148 -5.57 11.89 17.69
CA THR A 148 -6.35 12.16 16.48
C THR A 148 -5.67 11.53 15.26
N ILE A 149 -6.39 10.74 14.46
CA ILE A 149 -5.90 10.23 13.18
C ILE A 149 -5.85 11.37 12.16
N TYR A 150 -4.80 11.43 11.34
CA TYR A 150 -4.62 12.45 10.30
C TYR A 150 -4.27 11.82 8.97
N THR A 151 -4.97 12.25 7.92
CA THR A 151 -4.69 11.87 6.54
C THR A 151 -3.77 12.92 5.91
N ILE A 152 -2.56 12.51 5.51
CA ILE A 152 -1.58 13.36 4.83
C ILE A 152 -2.22 14.01 3.60
N GLN A 153 -2.09 15.34 3.49
CA GLN A 153 -2.62 16.15 2.40
C GLN A 153 -1.51 16.52 1.40
N GLN A 154 -1.90 17.01 0.23
CA GLN A 154 -0.94 17.50 -0.76
C GLN A 154 -0.07 18.63 -0.18
N GLY A 155 1.25 18.49 -0.32
CA GLY A 155 2.23 19.49 0.14
C GLY A 155 2.58 19.38 1.63
N ASP A 156 2.04 18.40 2.34
CA ASP A 156 2.44 18.06 3.70
C ASP A 156 3.87 17.49 3.75
N THR A 157 4.52 17.77 4.86
CA THR A 157 5.71 17.07 5.32
C THR A 157 5.52 16.78 6.81
N LEU A 158 6.15 15.73 7.35
CA LEU A 158 6.07 15.47 8.80
C LEU A 158 6.50 16.68 9.62
N ARG A 159 7.43 17.49 9.10
CA ARG A 159 7.87 18.74 9.71
C ARG A 159 6.75 19.79 9.78
N LYS A 160 6.06 20.06 8.67
CA LYS A 160 4.93 21.02 8.64
C LYS A 160 3.79 20.58 9.56
N ILE A 161 3.50 19.29 9.57
CA ILE A 161 2.48 18.70 10.43
C ILE A 161 2.88 18.86 11.90
N ALA A 162 4.10 18.47 12.26
CA ALA A 162 4.65 18.64 13.60
C ALA A 162 4.56 20.10 14.08
N THR A 163 4.95 21.07 13.25
CA THR A 163 4.82 22.49 13.59
C THR A 163 3.36 22.91 13.81
N ARG A 164 2.43 22.46 12.96
CA ARG A 164 1.01 22.80 13.07
C ARG A 164 0.39 22.29 14.37
N ILE A 165 0.82 21.13 14.83
CA ILE A 165 0.30 20.49 16.05
C ILE A 165 1.16 20.76 17.29
N ASN A 166 2.12 21.69 17.17
CA ASN A 166 3.08 22.04 18.22
C ASN A 166 3.82 20.81 18.79
N SER A 167 4.30 19.93 17.92
CA SER A 167 5.02 18.70 18.25
C SER A 167 6.32 18.58 17.46
N THR A 168 6.99 17.43 17.53
CA THR A 168 8.20 17.14 16.76
C THR A 168 7.98 16.02 15.75
N VAL A 169 8.83 15.95 14.71
CA VAL A 169 8.82 14.82 13.77
C VAL A 169 9.09 13.51 14.52
N SER A 170 9.96 13.53 15.53
CA SER A 170 10.28 12.35 16.34
C SER A 170 9.06 11.83 17.10
N ASP A 171 8.23 12.72 17.65
CA ASP A 171 7.01 12.34 18.36
C ASP A 171 5.98 11.72 17.42
N ILE A 172 5.85 12.27 16.21
CA ILE A 172 5.00 11.67 15.17
C ILE A 172 5.53 10.28 14.80
N LEU A 173 6.83 10.11 14.61
CA LEU A 173 7.40 8.79 14.27
C LEU A 173 7.24 7.77 15.41
N ALA A 174 7.33 8.20 16.67
CA ALA A 174 7.19 7.32 17.83
C ALA A 174 5.81 6.63 17.89
N VAL A 175 4.75 7.30 17.43
CA VAL A 175 3.39 6.75 17.35
C VAL A 175 3.03 6.19 15.96
N ASN A 176 3.99 6.18 15.03
CA ASN A 176 3.86 5.64 13.68
C ASN A 176 5.06 4.75 13.32
N PRO A 177 5.23 3.59 13.99
CA PRO A 177 6.36 2.68 13.75
C PRO A 177 6.42 2.15 12.31
N GLN A 178 5.32 2.24 11.54
CA GLN A 178 5.27 1.90 10.12
C GLN A 178 6.03 2.89 9.21
N ILE A 179 6.38 4.08 9.70
CA ILE A 179 7.13 5.08 8.93
C ILE A 179 8.63 4.87 9.16
N THR A 180 9.27 4.17 8.23
CA THR A 180 10.72 3.88 8.28
C THR A 180 11.58 5.02 7.71
N ASN A 181 10.99 5.92 6.91
CA ASN A 181 11.66 7.10 6.37
C ASN A 181 10.77 8.34 6.48
N ALA A 182 11.17 9.28 7.35
CA ALA A 182 10.43 10.50 7.66
C ALA A 182 10.26 11.47 6.47
N ASN A 183 11.11 11.35 5.44
CA ASN A 183 11.05 12.17 4.22
C ASN A 183 10.17 11.53 3.13
N LEU A 184 9.73 10.29 3.32
CA LEU A 184 8.89 9.55 2.38
C LEU A 184 7.52 9.29 3.02
N ILE A 185 6.71 10.34 3.07
CA ILE A 185 5.29 10.23 3.40
C ILE A 185 4.46 10.50 2.15
N TYR A 186 3.28 9.89 2.07
CA TYR A 186 2.44 9.89 0.88
C TYR A 186 1.11 10.59 1.15
N VAL A 187 0.61 11.37 0.19
CA VAL A 187 -0.75 11.93 0.27
C VAL A 187 -1.75 10.79 0.42
N GLY A 188 -2.74 10.97 1.29
CA GLY A 188 -3.72 9.93 1.64
C GLY A 188 -3.23 8.93 2.70
N GLN A 189 -1.93 8.92 3.05
CA GLN A 189 -1.42 8.11 4.14
C GLN A 189 -2.09 8.53 5.45
N ILE A 190 -2.63 7.58 6.20
CA ILE A 190 -3.17 7.82 7.53
C ILE A 190 -2.03 7.64 8.54
N ILE A 191 -1.82 8.66 9.35
CA ILE A 191 -0.86 8.64 10.46
C ILE A 191 -1.60 8.93 11.76
N ASN A 192 -1.11 8.36 12.85
CA ASN A 192 -1.53 8.75 14.19
C ASN A 192 -0.84 10.07 14.53
N LEU A 193 -1.58 11.08 14.97
CA LEU A 193 -0.94 12.24 15.55
C LEU A 193 -0.67 11.98 17.03
N PRO A 194 0.51 12.34 17.56
CA PRO A 194 0.72 12.34 19.00
C PRO A 194 -0.26 13.34 19.64
N ALA A 195 -0.60 13.12 20.91
CA ALA A 195 -1.33 14.12 21.67
C ALA A 195 -0.61 15.48 21.56
N SER A 196 -1.37 16.57 21.39
CA SER A 196 -0.81 17.92 21.27
C SER A 196 0.06 18.22 22.47
N ALA A 197 1.35 18.50 22.21
CA ALA A 197 2.29 18.73 23.29
C ALA A 197 2.02 20.11 23.91
N SER A 198 1.64 20.10 25.18
CA SER A 198 1.59 21.32 25.99
C SER A 198 2.95 21.53 26.63
N TYR A 199 3.39 22.79 26.69
CA TYR A 199 4.65 23.18 27.30
C TYR A 199 4.39 24.11 28.49
N TYR A 200 5.25 24.01 29.49
CA TYR A 200 5.23 24.83 30.68
C TYR A 200 6.60 25.43 30.94
N THR A 201 6.65 26.73 31.19
CA THR A 201 7.87 27.43 31.61
C THR A 201 7.97 27.36 33.13
N VAL A 202 9.05 26.76 33.62
CA VAL A 202 9.36 26.60 35.04
C VAL A 202 9.38 27.95 35.74
N GLN A 203 8.62 28.07 36.81
CA GLN A 203 8.52 29.25 37.66
C GLN A 203 9.32 29.06 38.96
N SER A 204 9.55 30.15 39.69
CA SER A 204 10.22 30.10 40.98
C SER A 204 9.46 29.18 41.95
N GLY A 205 10.16 28.21 42.56
CA GLY A 205 9.58 27.26 43.52
C GLY A 205 8.95 26.00 42.91
N ASP A 206 9.03 25.84 41.58
CA ASP A 206 8.61 24.61 40.91
C ASP A 206 9.57 23.45 41.12
N THR A 207 9.02 22.23 41.05
CA THR A 207 9.78 20.98 40.91
C THR A 207 9.08 20.13 39.84
N MET A 208 9.79 19.19 39.21
CA MET A 208 9.18 18.28 38.23
C MET A 208 7.96 17.55 38.81
N LYS A 209 7.98 17.20 40.11
CA LYS A 209 6.86 16.59 40.81
C LYS A 209 5.64 17.51 40.92
N LYS A 210 5.84 18.80 41.26
CA LYS A 210 4.75 19.80 41.34
C LYS A 210 4.16 20.09 39.96
N ILE A 211 5.02 20.16 38.94
CA ILE A 211 4.60 20.36 37.55
C ILE A 211 3.77 19.16 37.08
N ALA A 212 4.24 17.93 37.31
CA ALA A 212 3.49 16.73 36.94
C ALA A 212 2.08 16.71 37.56
N ALA A 213 2.00 16.98 38.87
CA ALA A 213 0.73 17.07 39.58
C ALA A 213 -0.20 18.16 39.04
N ARG A 214 0.36 19.34 38.70
CA ARG A 214 -0.41 20.46 38.10
C ARG A 214 -1.08 20.07 36.79
N PHE A 215 -0.39 19.29 35.96
CA PHE A 215 -0.87 18.88 34.63
C PHE A 215 -1.55 17.51 34.63
N GLY A 216 -1.86 16.95 35.81
CA GLY A 216 -2.58 15.67 35.91
C GLY A 216 -1.79 14.48 35.38
N THR A 217 -0.45 14.53 35.42
CA THR A 217 0.45 13.46 34.99
C THR A 217 1.34 12.97 36.14
N THR A 218 2.11 11.92 35.93
CA THR A 218 3.06 11.38 36.93
C THR A 218 4.46 11.95 36.71
N LEU A 219 5.30 11.93 37.76
CA LEU A 219 6.71 12.33 37.64
C LEU A 219 7.44 11.46 36.60
N ASP A 220 7.14 10.16 36.56
CA ASP A 220 7.76 9.22 35.62
C ASP A 220 7.35 9.53 34.18
N SER A 221 6.06 9.74 33.93
CA SER A 221 5.54 10.15 32.62
C SER A 221 6.11 11.51 32.18
N LEU A 222 6.19 12.47 33.09
CA LEU A 222 6.75 13.79 32.79
C LEU A 222 8.26 13.70 32.49
N THR A 223 9.00 12.86 33.20
CA THR A 223 10.43 12.65 32.97
C THR A 223 10.68 11.98 31.62
N ALA A 224 9.89 10.96 31.27
CA ALA A 224 9.98 10.27 29.98
C ALA A 224 9.73 11.21 28.79
N LEU A 225 8.89 12.24 28.96
CA LEU A 225 8.64 13.27 27.94
C LEU A 225 9.79 14.29 27.80
N ASN A 226 10.70 14.37 28.77
CA ASN A 226 11.73 15.39 28.85
C ASN A 226 13.14 14.78 28.98
N LEU A 227 13.48 13.83 28.10
CA LEU A 227 14.78 13.14 28.10
C LEU A 227 15.99 14.07 27.97
N GLN A 228 15.78 15.33 27.52
CA GLN A 228 16.80 16.37 27.53
C GLN A 228 17.18 16.86 28.93
N ILE A 229 16.34 16.61 29.95
CA ILE A 229 16.60 16.96 31.36
C ILE A 229 17.34 15.80 32.02
N LYS A 230 18.65 15.94 32.19
CA LYS A 230 19.52 14.88 32.72
C LYS A 230 19.31 14.58 34.20
N ASP A 231 18.96 15.60 34.98
CA ASP A 231 18.62 15.46 36.40
C ASP A 231 17.27 16.12 36.66
N VAL A 232 16.27 15.30 36.99
CA VAL A 232 14.89 15.72 37.25
C VAL A 232 14.73 16.56 38.50
N ASN A 233 15.72 16.55 39.40
CA ASN A 233 15.73 17.37 40.60
C ASN A 233 16.30 18.77 40.34
N ILE A 234 16.90 18.99 39.16
CA ILE A 234 17.57 20.25 38.81
C ILE A 234 16.88 20.84 37.57
N ILE A 235 15.89 21.70 37.84
CA ILE A 235 15.25 22.54 36.83
C ILE A 235 15.41 24.02 37.17
N TYR A 236 15.53 24.86 36.16
CA TYR A 236 15.80 26.30 36.32
C TYR A 236 14.58 27.13 35.97
N VAL A 237 14.38 28.25 36.66
CA VAL A 237 13.34 29.22 36.29
C VAL A 237 13.56 29.66 34.84
N GLY A 238 12.49 29.68 34.05
CA GLY A 238 12.55 29.96 32.61
C GLY A 238 12.80 28.73 31.73
N GLN A 239 13.16 27.58 32.30
CA GLN A 239 13.31 26.33 31.56
C GLN A 239 11.95 25.86 31.02
N VAL A 240 11.91 25.37 29.78
CA VAL A 240 10.69 24.84 29.18
C VAL A 240 10.62 23.32 29.38
N VAL A 241 9.49 22.86 29.93
CA VAL A 241 9.17 21.46 30.20
C VAL A 241 7.96 21.09 29.35
N ARG A 242 8.04 19.96 28.64
CA ARG A 242 6.89 19.35 27.97
C ARG A 242 6.02 18.63 28.99
N VAL A 243 4.72 18.92 29.03
CA VAL A 243 3.79 18.43 30.06
C VAL A 243 2.68 17.52 29.53
N SER A 244 2.57 17.36 28.21
CA SER A 244 1.74 16.35 27.51
C SER A 244 2.35 16.01 26.15
#